data_AF-A0A0P7UN49-F1
#
_entry.id   AF-A0A0P7UN49-F1
#
_cell.length_a   1.000
_cell.length_b   1.000
_cell.length_c   1.000
_cell.angle_alpha   90.00
_cell.angle_beta   90.00
_cell.angle_gamma   90.00
#
_symmetry.space_group_name_H-M   'P 1'
#
loop_
_entity.id
_entity.type
_entity.pdbx_description
1 polymer ?
#
loop_
_entity_poly.entity_id
_entity_poly.type
_entity_poly.pdbx_seq_one_letter_code
_entity_poly.pdbx_strand_id
1 'polypeptide(L)'
;MPGDHCTMEKVDHILSEFRLDEDDLMEVMRRLQKEMERGLRLETHEEASVKMLPTYVRSTPEGSGVCCFYRLEWETSQCGLRDEMK
;
A
#
# COMPACT_ATOMS: atom_id res chain seq x y z
N MET A 1 10.78 -32.22 -31.27
CA MET A 1 11.13 -32.61 -29.89
C MET A 1 10.07 -32.04 -28.96
N PRO A 2 9.22 -32.85 -28.31
CA PRO A 2 8.19 -32.35 -27.39
C PRO A 2 8.79 -32.33 -25.96
N GLY A 3 9.42 -31.22 -25.59
CA GLY A 3 10.10 -31.07 -24.28
C GLY A 3 9.57 -29.95 -23.40
N ASP A 4 8.88 -28.96 -23.97
CA ASP A 4 8.58 -27.70 -23.28
C ASP A 4 7.11 -27.57 -22.79
N HIS A 5 6.24 -28.51 -23.16
CA HIS A 5 4.81 -28.43 -22.78
C HIS A 5 4.58 -28.71 -21.28
N CYS A 6 5.35 -29.61 -20.66
CA CYS A 6 5.17 -30.00 -19.26
C CYS A 6 5.63 -28.91 -18.26
N THR A 7 6.58 -28.05 -18.65
CA THR A 7 7.08 -26.97 -17.79
C THR A 7 6.14 -25.77 -17.80
N MET A 8 5.59 -25.42 -18.97
CA MET A 8 4.55 -24.38 -19.06
C MET A 8 3.31 -24.73 -18.25
N GLU A 9 2.83 -25.97 -18.30
CA GLU A 9 1.66 -26.40 -17.51
C GLU A 9 1.86 -26.21 -16.00
N LYS A 10 3.08 -26.47 -15.49
CA LYS A 10 3.40 -26.25 -14.07
C LYS A 10 3.45 -24.76 -13.72
N VAL A 11 4.00 -23.94 -14.62
CA VAL A 11 4.07 -22.49 -14.43
C VAL A 11 2.66 -21.89 -14.44
N ASP A 12 1.83 -22.29 -15.39
CA ASP A 12 0.44 -21.82 -15.50
C ASP A 12 -0.39 -22.23 -14.28
N HIS A 13 -0.17 -23.42 -13.73
CA HIS A 13 -0.82 -23.85 -12.50
C HIS A 13 -0.42 -22.96 -11.30
N ILE A 14 0.86 -22.66 -11.14
CA ILE A 14 1.35 -21.77 -10.07
C ILE A 14 0.81 -20.35 -10.25
N LEU A 15 0.80 -19.83 -11.48
CA LEU A 15 0.30 -18.49 -11.76
C LEU A 15 -1.23 -18.38 -11.65
N SER A 16 -1.95 -19.50 -11.80
CA SER A 16 -3.40 -19.52 -11.66
C SER A 16 -3.88 -19.09 -10.27
N GLU A 17 -3.11 -19.36 -9.21
CA GLU A 17 -3.43 -18.95 -7.84
C GLU A 17 -3.35 -17.42 -7.62
N PHE A 18 -2.64 -16.71 -8.50
CA PHE A 18 -2.53 -15.24 -8.47
C PHE A 18 -3.53 -14.56 -9.39
N ARG A 19 -4.32 -15.33 -10.17
CA ARG A 19 -5.40 -14.78 -10.99
C ARG A 19 -6.59 -14.52 -10.08
N LEU A 20 -6.73 -13.27 -9.66
CA LEU A 20 -7.89 -12.81 -8.91
C LEU A 20 -9.01 -12.45 -9.87
N ASP A 21 -10.19 -13.01 -9.62
CA ASP A 21 -11.42 -12.58 -10.29
C ASP A 21 -11.96 -11.29 -9.64
N GLU A 22 -12.90 -10.62 -10.33
CA GLU A 22 -13.48 -9.37 -9.83
C GLU A 22 -14.18 -9.55 -8.48
N ASP A 23 -14.81 -10.70 -8.26
CA ASP A 23 -15.45 -11.05 -6.99
C ASP A 23 -14.44 -11.16 -5.83
N ASP A 24 -13.27 -11.76 -6.10
CA ASP A 24 -12.20 -11.87 -5.09
C ASP A 24 -11.62 -10.48 -4.77
N LEU A 25 -11.45 -9.63 -5.78
CA LEU A 25 -11.00 -8.25 -5.59
C LEU A 25 -12.01 -7.45 -4.74
N MET A 26 -13.30 -7.57 -5.03
CA MET A 26 -14.36 -6.95 -4.23
C MET A 26 -14.35 -7.43 -2.78
N GLU A 27 -14.12 -8.72 -2.54
CA GLU A 27 -14.03 -9.27 -1.18
C GLU A 27 -12.80 -8.72 -0.43
N VAL A 28 -11.65 -8.58 -1.10
CA VAL A 28 -10.46 -7.94 -0.52
C VAL A 28 -10.74 -6.47 -0.18
N MET A 29 -11.36 -5.72 -1.10
CA MET A 29 -11.73 -4.32 -0.85
C MET A 29 -12.68 -4.19 0.35
N ARG A 30 -13.67 -5.08 0.44
CA ARG A 30 -14.63 -5.10 1.55
C ARG A 30 -13.95 -5.40 2.88
N ARG A 31 -13.00 -6.35 2.91
CA ARG A 31 -12.20 -6.67 4.11
C ARG A 31 -11.34 -5.48 4.53
N LEU A 32 -10.70 -4.83 3.57
CA LEU A 32 -9.89 -3.63 3.82
C LEU A 32 -10.74 -2.51 4.43
N GLN A 33 -11.91 -2.23 3.85
CA GLN A 33 -12.83 -1.22 4.37
C GLN A 33 -13.27 -1.52 5.80
N LYS A 34 -13.61 -2.78 6.10
CA LYS A 34 -13.98 -3.19 7.45
C LYS A 34 -12.86 -2.94 8.47
N GLU A 35 -11.61 -3.23 8.11
CA GLU A 35 -10.48 -3.00 9.00
C GLU A 35 -10.14 -1.50 9.13
N MET A 36 -10.36 -0.69 8.09
CA MET A 36 -10.27 0.77 8.19
C MET A 36 -11.32 1.34 9.15
N GLU A 37 -12.57 0.88 9.07
CA GLU A 37 -13.63 1.30 9.99
C GLU A 37 -13.32 0.91 11.45
N ARG A 38 -12.71 -0.27 11.65
CA ARG A 38 -12.22 -0.70 12.98
C ARG A 38 -11.05 0.16 13.46
N GLY A 39 -10.14 0.52 12.56
CA GLY A 39 -9.02 1.41 12.84
C GLY A 39 -9.44 2.83 13.20
N LEU A 40 -10.63 3.29 12.78
CA LEU A 40 -11.19 4.59 13.15
C LEU A 40 -11.89 4.59 14.52
N ARG A 41 -12.36 3.44 15.00
CA ARG A 41 -13.07 3.33 16.28
C ARG A 41 -12.09 3.28 17.44
N LEU A 42 -12.35 4.05 18.49
CA LEU A 42 -11.49 4.15 19.66
C LEU A 42 -11.28 2.81 20.38
N GLU A 43 -12.35 2.00 20.47
CA GLU A 43 -12.34 0.71 21.18
C GLU A 43 -11.56 -0.37 20.44
N THR A 44 -11.58 -0.36 19.12
CA THR A 44 -10.95 -1.41 18.28
C THR A 44 -9.64 -0.95 17.64
N HIS A 45 -9.17 0.27 17.95
CA HIS A 45 -8.00 0.87 17.32
C HIS A 45 -6.69 0.10 17.60
N GLU A 46 -6.53 -0.43 18.82
CA GLU A 46 -5.32 -1.16 19.21
C GLU A 46 -5.22 -2.54 18.55
N GLU A 47 -6.37 -3.20 18.33
CA GLU A 47 -6.46 -4.54 17.73
C GLU A 47 -6.62 -4.52 16.20
N ALA A 48 -6.93 -3.36 15.62
CA ALA A 48 -7.11 -3.22 14.18
C ALA A 48 -5.79 -3.42 13.41
N SER A 49 -5.85 -4.22 12.34
CA SER A 49 -4.69 -4.44 11.47
C SER A 49 -4.32 -3.19 10.68
N VAL A 50 -5.30 -2.36 10.34
CA VAL A 50 -5.11 -1.09 9.63
C VAL A 50 -5.32 0.07 10.61
N LYS A 51 -4.23 0.73 11.00
CA LYS A 51 -4.29 1.89 11.90
C LYS A 51 -4.60 3.16 11.12
N MET A 52 -5.76 3.75 11.38
CA MET A 52 -6.21 4.99 10.73
C MET A 52 -5.69 6.21 11.50
N LEU A 53 -4.38 6.47 11.37
CA LEU A 53 -3.69 7.53 12.11
C LEU A 53 -4.10 8.94 11.63
N PRO A 54 -4.34 9.89 12.54
CA PRO A 54 -4.67 11.26 12.16
C PRO A 54 -3.45 11.96 11.55
N THR A 55 -3.62 12.52 10.35
CA THR A 55 -2.60 13.34 9.68
C THR A 55 -2.65 14.81 10.12
N TYR A 56 -3.66 15.19 10.91
CA TYR A 56 -3.95 16.56 11.36
C TYR A 56 -4.13 17.61 10.25
N VAL A 57 -4.17 17.19 8.99
CA VAL A 57 -4.53 18.03 7.84
C VAL A 57 -6.06 18.12 7.78
N ARG A 58 -6.61 19.30 8.06
CA ARG A 58 -8.07 19.49 8.20
C ARG A 58 -8.78 19.80 6.89
N SER A 59 -8.07 20.35 5.91
CA SER A 59 -8.62 20.72 4.60
C SER A 59 -7.53 20.63 3.55
N THR A 60 -7.90 20.26 2.33
CA THR A 60 -7.04 20.39 1.14
C THR A 60 -6.85 21.89 0.84
N PRO A 61 -5.63 22.38 0.58
CA PRO A 61 -5.40 23.80 0.30
C PRO A 61 -6.10 24.22 -1.00
N GLU A 62 -7.04 25.15 -0.90
CA GLU A 62 -7.86 25.67 -2.00
C GLU A 62 -7.15 26.77 -2.81
N GLY A 63 -5.89 26.54 -3.21
CA GLY A 63 -5.17 27.35 -4.21
C GLY A 63 -4.80 28.80 -3.86
N SER A 64 -5.19 29.35 -2.70
CA SER A 64 -4.96 30.77 -2.35
C SER A 64 -3.68 31.04 -1.54
N GLY A 65 -2.84 30.04 -1.31
CA GLY A 65 -1.64 30.16 -0.47
C GLY A 65 -0.38 30.37 -1.30
N VAL A 66 0.04 31.60 -1.54
CA VAL A 66 1.43 31.86 -1.95
C VAL A 66 2.28 31.68 -0.70
N CYS A 67 3.05 30.59 -0.66
CA CYS A 67 3.81 30.25 0.53
C CYS A 67 5.12 29.56 0.16
N CYS A 68 6.24 30.16 0.57
CA CYS A 68 7.57 29.59 0.39
C CYS A 68 7.90 28.68 1.58
N PHE A 69 7.89 27.37 1.35
CA PHE A 69 8.21 26.37 2.37
C PHE A 69 9.32 25.43 1.89
N TYR A 70 10.09 24.90 2.85
CA TYR A 70 11.02 23.81 2.62
C TYR A 70 10.36 22.50 3.05
N ARG A 71 10.49 21.45 2.25
CA ARG A 71 10.00 20.09 2.54
C ARG A 71 11.18 19.16 2.72
N LEU A 72 11.08 18.28 3.70
CA LEU A 72 12.00 17.16 3.88
C LEU A 72 11.32 15.90 3.38
N GLU A 73 12.05 15.11 2.60
CA GLU A 73 11.62 13.79 2.15
C GLU A 73 12.65 12.78 2.65
N TRP A 74 12.17 11.78 3.38
CA TRP A 74 12.98 10.65 3.81
C TRP A 74 12.32 9.37 3.32
N GLU A 75 13.03 8.65 2.46
CA GLU A 75 12.63 7.32 2.02
C GLU A 75 13.37 6.25 2.84
N THR A 76 12.67 5.14 3.11
CA THR A 76 13.22 3.97 3.80
C THR A 76 14.32 3.25 3.01
N SER A 77 14.47 3.57 1.73
CA SER A 77 15.41 2.91 0.81
C SER A 77 16.82 3.51 0.83
N GLN A 78 17.04 4.61 1.56
CA GLN A 78 18.34 5.28 1.62
C GLN A 78 18.73 5.69 3.05
N CYS A 79 18.84 4.70 3.93
CA CYS A 79 19.67 4.83 5.13
C CYS A 79 21.12 4.46 4.78
N GLY A 80 21.88 5.45 4.31
CA GLY A 80 23.33 5.35 4.12
C GLY A 80 23.99 6.72 4.24
N LEU A 81 24.97 6.84 5.13
CA LEU A 81 25.90 7.98 5.15
C LEU A 81 26.66 7.98 3.82
N ARG A 82 26.24 8.79 2.86
CA ARG A 82 27.14 9.21 1.79
C ARG A 82 27.75 10.53 2.20
N ASP A 83 28.91 10.44 2.86
CA ASP A 83 29.95 11.44 2.68
C ASP A 83 30.33 11.43 1.20
N GLU A 84 29.79 12.36 0.41
CA GLU A 84 30.47 12.79 -0.81
C GLU A 84 30.74 14.29 -0.69
N MET A 85 31.90 14.55 -0.12
CA MET A 85 32.65 15.78 -0.31
C MET A 85 33.05 15.85 -1.80
N LYS A 86 32.39 16.72 -2.57
CA LYS A 86 32.98 17.33 -3.76
C LYS A 86 32.40 18.71 -4.03
#